data_AF-A0A4V2TR22-F1
#
_entry.id   AF-A0A4V2TR22-F1
#
_cell.length_a   1.000
_cell.length_b   1.000
_cell.length_c   1.000
_cell.angle_alpha   90.00
_cell.angle_beta   90.00
_cell.angle_gamma   90.00
#
_symmetry.space_group_name_H-M   'P 1'
#
loop_
_entity.id
_entity.type
_entity.pdbx_description
1 polymer ?
#
loop_
_entity_poly.entity_id
_entity_poly.type
_entity_poly.pdbx_seq_one_letter_code
_entity_poly.pdbx_strand_id
1 'polypeptide(L)'
;MNPGRLFFLMSICLLLFFSRVKSSSAHFVFSYQDTTLRNKKIINQDTNILDTALIVGEKLTAEEKMTEKQITYKSIYFWGDTKNMVTLPYQGGLAVNLNKLYNLLSKKGRASRRLQRLFEREFEQDKVLAQWTALTEAYTPLTGDSLVKFRSYYEPSSKWLRKADHYDQIAYVQHSLKNYLDSVEIIHQRLSLPKLEILNP
;
A
#
# COMPACT_ATOMS: atom_id res chain seq x y z
N MET A 1 54.60 -15.17 32.18
CA MET A 1 53.66 -14.67 31.15
C MET A 1 52.25 -15.06 31.61
N ASN A 2 51.41 -14.09 32.00
CA ASN A 2 50.15 -14.38 32.69
C ASN A 2 49.06 -14.82 31.69
N PRO A 3 48.45 -16.01 31.85
CA PRO A 3 47.51 -16.56 30.87
C PRO A 3 46.29 -15.67 30.66
N GLY A 4 45.83 -14.95 31.71
CA GLY A 4 44.69 -14.03 31.61
C GLY A 4 44.90 -12.84 30.68
N ARG A 5 46.14 -12.36 30.50
CA ARG A 5 46.44 -11.27 29.55
C ARG A 5 46.40 -11.74 28.09
N LEU A 6 46.73 -13.01 27.86
CA LEU A 6 46.67 -13.61 26.52
C LEU A 6 45.22 -13.77 26.04
N PHE A 7 44.32 -14.23 26.94
CA PHE A 7 42.89 -14.36 26.62
C PHE A 7 42.21 -13.01 26.39
N PHE A 8 42.60 -11.97 27.13
CA PHE A 8 42.07 -10.62 26.93
C PHE A 8 42.49 -10.03 25.58
N LEU A 9 43.76 -10.23 25.18
CA LEU A 9 44.24 -9.79 23.87
C LEU A 9 43.60 -10.58 22.72
N MET A 10 43.35 -11.89 22.90
CA MET A 10 42.67 -12.71 21.90
C MET A 10 41.19 -12.32 21.75
N SER A 11 40.50 -11.93 22.83
CA SER A 11 39.13 -11.43 22.79
C SER A 11 39.03 -10.10 22.04
N ILE A 12 39.97 -9.17 22.26
CA ILE A 12 40.06 -7.91 21.52
C ILE A 12 40.37 -8.16 20.04
N CYS A 13 41.27 -9.10 19.74
CA CYS A 13 41.62 -9.45 18.36
C CYS A 13 40.43 -10.04 17.59
N LEU A 14 39.59 -10.85 18.25
CA LEU A 14 38.37 -11.42 17.68
C LEU A 14 37.32 -10.33 17.39
N LEU A 15 37.14 -9.37 18.30
CA LEU A 15 36.22 -8.24 18.11
C LEU A 15 36.65 -7.33 16.95
N LEU A 16 37.94 -7.09 16.78
CA LEU A 16 38.47 -6.30 15.65
C LEU A 16 38.33 -7.03 14.31
N PHE A 17 38.40 -8.37 14.30
CA PHE A 17 38.20 -9.18 13.09
C PHE A 17 36.76 -9.12 12.57
N PHE A 18 35.75 -9.13 13.47
CA PHE A 18 34.34 -9.06 13.07
C PHE A 18 33.89 -7.66 12.63
N SER A 19 34.57 -6.59 13.05
CA SER A 19 34.28 -5.22 12.58
C SER A 19 34.71 -4.93 11.13
N ARG A 20 35.39 -5.87 10.44
CA ARG A 20 35.76 -5.75 9.02
C ARG A 20 34.85 -6.50 8.05
N VAL A 21 33.57 -6.72 8.40
CA VAL A 21 32.58 -7.12 7.40
C VAL A 21 32.31 -5.91 6.49
N LYS A 22 32.88 -5.96 5.28
CA LYS A 22 32.62 -5.05 4.16
C LYS A 22 31.11 -4.85 4.02
N SER A 23 30.66 -3.61 4.18
CA SER A 23 29.34 -3.18 3.72
C SER A 23 29.30 -3.37 2.20
N SER A 24 28.70 -4.46 1.73
CA SER A 24 28.33 -4.60 0.32
C SER A 24 27.20 -3.60 0.08
N SER A 25 27.55 -2.42 -0.43
CA SER A 25 26.60 -1.46 -0.97
C SER A 25 25.92 -2.10 -2.17
N ALA A 26 24.74 -2.67 -1.96
CA ALA A 26 23.86 -3.03 -3.05
C ALA A 26 23.51 -1.74 -3.80
N HIS A 27 24.13 -1.51 -4.95
CA HIS A 27 23.69 -0.52 -5.90
C HIS A 27 22.34 -0.99 -6.44
N PHE A 28 21.27 -0.33 -6.01
CA PHE A 28 19.95 -0.50 -6.60
C PHE A 28 19.95 0.23 -7.94
N VAL A 29 20.11 -0.52 -9.03
CA VAL A 29 19.96 0.01 -10.39
C VAL A 29 18.46 0.09 -10.67
N PHE A 30 17.90 1.29 -10.53
CA PHE A 30 16.57 1.58 -11.05
C PHE A 30 16.71 1.85 -12.55
N SER A 31 16.29 0.91 -13.39
CA SER A 31 16.19 1.17 -14.84
C SER A 31 14.87 1.89 -15.10
N TYR A 32 14.90 3.21 -15.20
CA TYR A 32 13.92 3.90 -16.03
C TYR A 32 14.24 3.55 -17.48
N GLN A 33 13.29 2.99 -18.23
CA GLN A 33 13.39 2.96 -19.68
C GLN A 33 13.21 4.40 -20.18
N ASP A 34 14.30 5.16 -20.21
CA ASP A 34 14.35 6.44 -20.92
C ASP A 34 14.37 6.14 -22.42
N THR A 35 13.20 6.18 -23.06
CA THR A 35 13.13 6.34 -24.52
C THR A 35 13.38 7.80 -24.88
N THR A 36 14.59 8.28 -24.63
CA THR A 36 15.08 9.51 -25.27
C THR A 36 16.50 9.32 -25.74
N LEU A 37 16.67 8.55 -26.82
CA LEU A 37 17.82 8.78 -27.69
C LEU A 37 17.58 10.09 -28.45
N ARG A 38 18.04 11.18 -27.84
CA ARG A 38 18.28 12.46 -28.52
C ARG A 38 19.39 12.26 -29.55
N ASN A 39 19.04 11.76 -30.74
CA ASN A 39 19.88 11.94 -31.92
C ASN A 39 19.31 13.10 -32.75
N LYS A 40 20.11 14.16 -32.83
CA LYS A 40 19.87 15.35 -33.65
C LYS A 40 20.05 14.99 -35.12
N LYS A 41 19.00 14.49 -35.79
CA LYS A 41 18.86 14.60 -37.26
C LYS A 41 17.45 14.21 -37.75
N ILE A 42 16.74 15.20 -38.29
CA ILE A 42 15.65 15.11 -39.29
C ILE A 42 14.31 14.54 -38.81
N ILE A 43 13.39 15.47 -38.56
CA ILE A 43 11.98 15.53 -38.97
C ILE A 43 11.48 14.28 -39.68
N ASN A 44 10.70 13.46 -38.97
CA ASN A 44 9.46 12.85 -39.44
C ASN A 44 8.56 12.72 -38.21
N GLN A 45 7.33 13.21 -38.33
CA GLN A 45 6.34 13.14 -37.27
C GLN A 45 5.94 11.67 -37.09
N ASP A 46 6.59 10.98 -36.16
CA ASP A 46 6.12 9.69 -35.68
C ASP A 46 4.81 9.93 -34.94
N THR A 47 3.72 9.89 -35.71
CA THR A 47 2.36 9.84 -35.19
C THR A 47 2.16 8.42 -34.64
N ASN A 48 2.81 8.12 -33.52
CA ASN A 48 2.50 6.93 -32.75
C ASN A 48 1.10 7.15 -32.18
N ILE A 49 0.08 6.74 -32.94
CA ILE A 49 -1.26 6.54 -32.43
C ILE A 49 -1.10 5.53 -31.30
N LEU A 50 -1.23 5.99 -30.06
CA LEU A 50 -1.20 5.14 -28.90
C LEU A 50 -2.47 4.30 -28.93
N ASP A 51 -2.37 3.06 -29.41
CA ASP A 51 -3.38 2.05 -29.15
C ASP A 51 -3.51 1.94 -27.64
N THR A 52 -4.62 2.46 -27.12
CA THR A 52 -4.91 2.39 -25.70
C THR A 52 -5.22 0.93 -25.40
N ALA A 53 -4.22 0.18 -24.94
CA ALA A 53 -4.45 -1.15 -24.42
C ALA A 53 -5.30 -1.01 -23.15
N LEU A 54 -6.57 -1.39 -23.23
CA LEU A 54 -7.41 -1.57 -22.05
C LEU A 54 -6.82 -2.72 -21.25
N ILE A 55 -5.99 -2.42 -20.26
CA ILE A 55 -5.58 -3.39 -19.26
C ILE A 55 -6.82 -3.64 -18.40
N VAL A 56 -7.66 -4.57 -18.83
CA VAL A 56 -8.74 -5.11 -18.01
C VAL A 56 -8.08 -5.99 -16.95
N GLY A 57 -7.58 -5.35 -15.89
CA GLY A 57 -7.08 -6.07 -14.73
C GLY A 57 -8.20 -6.92 -14.14
N GLU A 58 -7.86 -8.13 -13.73
CA GLU A 58 -8.79 -9.02 -13.03
C GLU A 58 -9.32 -8.32 -11.76
N LYS A 59 -10.64 -8.39 -11.54
CA LYS A 59 -11.27 -7.81 -10.34
C LYS A 59 -11.02 -8.73 -9.15
N LEU A 60 -9.82 -8.63 -8.57
CA LEU A 60 -9.48 -9.33 -7.34
C LEU A 60 -10.31 -8.81 -6.17
N THR A 61 -10.82 -9.73 -5.36
CA THR A 61 -11.48 -9.42 -4.09
C THR A 61 -10.49 -8.78 -3.11
N ALA A 62 -11.02 -8.10 -2.09
CA ALA A 62 -10.17 -7.49 -1.05
C ALA A 62 -9.26 -8.54 -0.36
N GLU A 63 -9.77 -9.75 -0.16
CA GLU A 63 -9.04 -10.84 0.49
C GLU A 63 -7.91 -11.39 -0.38
N GLU A 64 -8.17 -11.57 -1.68
CA GLU A 64 -7.15 -11.99 -2.64
C GLU A 64 -6.04 -10.95 -2.76
N LYS A 65 -6.40 -9.66 -2.88
CA LYS A 65 -5.41 -8.55 -2.88
C LYS A 65 -4.55 -8.56 -1.62
N MET A 66 -5.14 -8.81 -0.46
CA MET A 66 -4.38 -8.86 0.79
C MET A 66 -3.46 -10.08 0.84
N THR A 67 -3.94 -11.23 0.37
CA THR A 67 -3.16 -12.47 0.28
C THR A 67 -1.98 -12.31 -0.67
N GLU A 68 -2.21 -11.71 -1.84
CA GLU A 68 -1.16 -11.37 -2.81
C GLU A 68 -0.11 -10.44 -2.17
N LYS A 69 -0.54 -9.38 -1.46
CA LYS A 69 0.36 -8.50 -0.72
C LYS A 69 1.16 -9.27 0.34
N GLN A 70 0.57 -10.23 1.03
CA GLN A 70 1.29 -11.05 2.02
C GLN A 70 2.38 -11.92 1.38
N ILE A 71 2.09 -12.50 0.21
CA ILE A 71 3.03 -13.32 -0.54
C ILE A 71 4.15 -12.45 -1.12
N THR A 72 3.79 -11.40 -1.85
CA THR A 72 4.73 -10.49 -2.52
C THR A 72 5.64 -9.77 -1.51
N TYR A 73 5.09 -9.33 -0.38
CA TYR A 73 5.83 -8.60 0.66
C TYR A 73 6.17 -9.47 1.87
N LYS A 74 6.40 -10.79 1.70
CA LYS A 74 6.73 -11.72 2.79
C LYS A 74 7.86 -11.23 3.70
N SER A 75 8.89 -10.60 3.13
CA SER A 75 9.99 -10.03 3.90
C SER A 75 9.53 -8.93 4.87
N ILE A 76 8.62 -8.05 4.43
CA ILE A 76 8.04 -7.00 5.26
C ILE A 76 7.22 -7.62 6.40
N TYR A 77 6.45 -8.67 6.12
CA TYR A 77 5.72 -9.40 7.14
C TYR A 77 6.66 -10.04 8.17
N PHE A 78 7.76 -10.64 7.72
CA PHE A 78 8.80 -11.18 8.60
C PHE A 78 9.43 -10.11 9.51
N TRP A 79 9.86 -8.97 8.95
CA TRP A 79 10.52 -7.89 9.69
C TRP A 79 9.58 -7.12 10.61
N GLY A 80 8.29 -7.03 10.29
CA GLY A 80 7.31 -6.35 11.13
C GLY A 80 6.70 -7.25 12.22
N ASP A 81 6.87 -8.57 12.13
CA ASP A 81 6.41 -9.48 13.16
C ASP A 81 7.24 -9.34 14.44
N THR A 82 6.52 -9.01 15.51
CA THR A 82 7.00 -8.75 16.87
C THR A 82 6.18 -9.52 17.91
N LYS A 83 5.30 -10.44 17.47
CA LYS A 83 4.51 -11.28 18.38
C LYS A 83 5.39 -12.39 18.97
N ASN A 84 4.97 -12.93 20.12
CA ASN A 84 5.62 -14.07 20.78
C ASN A 84 7.14 -13.90 20.98
N MET A 85 7.56 -12.67 21.34
CA MET A 85 8.95 -12.37 21.64
C MET A 85 9.48 -13.14 22.85
N VAL A 86 8.60 -13.41 23.80
CA VAL A 86 8.89 -14.14 25.02
C VAL A 86 7.89 -15.28 25.11
N THR A 87 8.37 -16.50 25.20
CA THR A 87 7.54 -17.69 25.41
C THR A 87 7.90 -18.33 26.74
N LEU A 88 6.86 -18.70 27.50
CA LEU A 88 7.01 -19.43 28.76
C LEU A 88 6.69 -20.91 28.48
N PRO A 89 7.70 -21.80 28.36
CA PRO A 89 7.46 -23.23 28.28
C PRO A 89 6.81 -23.76 29.57
N TYR A 90 5.91 -24.74 29.41
CA TYR A 90 5.16 -25.40 30.50
C TYR A 90 6.05 -26.01 31.59
N GLN A 91 7.31 -26.33 31.26
CA GLN A 91 8.27 -26.98 32.16
C GLN A 91 9.12 -25.98 32.98
N GLY A 92 8.77 -24.69 32.97
CA GLY A 92 9.54 -23.64 33.63
C GLY A 92 10.72 -23.18 32.76
N GLY A 93 10.80 -21.86 32.52
CA GLY A 93 11.86 -21.24 31.71
C GLY A 93 11.38 -19.97 31.01
N LEU A 94 12.32 -19.15 30.56
CA LEU A 94 12.07 -17.96 29.75
C LEU A 94 12.78 -18.12 28.40
N ALA A 95 12.03 -18.33 27.33
CA ALA A 95 12.59 -18.36 25.98
C ALA A 95 12.36 -17.01 25.30
N VAL A 96 13.45 -16.36 24.90
CA VAL A 96 13.41 -15.06 24.21
C VAL A 96 13.79 -15.21 22.74
N ASN A 97 12.94 -14.70 21.85
CA ASN A 97 13.21 -14.69 20.43
C ASN A 97 14.00 -13.43 20.04
N LEU A 98 15.32 -13.56 19.95
CA LEU A 98 16.24 -12.46 19.64
C LEU A 98 15.94 -11.79 18.29
N ASN A 99 15.48 -12.55 17.29
CA ASN A 99 15.10 -11.99 15.99
C ASN A 99 13.90 -11.05 16.11
N LYS A 100 12.88 -11.43 16.90
CA LYS A 100 11.69 -10.60 17.13
C LYS A 100 12.02 -9.38 17.98
N LEU A 101 12.92 -9.52 18.97
CA LEU A 101 13.43 -8.39 19.75
C LEU A 101 14.21 -7.40 18.86
N TYR A 102 15.05 -7.91 17.97
CA TYR A 102 15.74 -7.10 16.97
C TYR A 102 14.74 -6.40 16.02
N ASN A 103 13.72 -7.10 15.53
CA ASN A 103 12.68 -6.53 14.69
C ASN A 103 11.93 -5.39 15.39
N LEU A 104 11.65 -5.53 16.69
CA LEU A 104 10.97 -4.50 17.48
C LEU A 104 11.80 -3.20 17.56
N LEU A 105 13.10 -3.34 17.81
CA LEU A 105 14.01 -2.22 18.04
C LEU A 105 14.59 -1.63 16.75
N SER A 106 14.70 -2.43 15.69
CA SER A 106 15.33 -2.01 14.43
C SER A 106 14.50 -0.97 13.68
N LYS A 107 15.20 -0.06 12.98
CA LYS A 107 14.58 0.90 12.05
C LYS A 107 13.81 0.17 10.94
N LYS A 108 14.35 -0.95 10.46
CA LYS A 108 13.72 -1.79 9.44
C LYS A 108 12.39 -2.36 9.91
N GLY A 109 12.33 -2.97 11.09
CA GLY A 109 11.07 -3.52 11.61
C GLY A 109 10.05 -2.43 11.96
N ARG A 110 10.48 -1.22 12.35
CA ARG A 110 9.58 -0.05 12.49
C ARG A 110 8.96 0.35 11.13
N ALA A 111 9.77 0.46 10.08
CA ALA A 111 9.30 0.79 8.74
C ALA A 111 8.37 -0.30 8.19
N SER A 112 8.71 -1.58 8.38
CA SER A 112 7.89 -2.71 7.98
C SER A 112 6.51 -2.69 8.65
N ARG A 113 6.43 -2.41 9.96
CA ARG A 113 5.14 -2.23 10.65
C ARG A 113 4.34 -1.04 10.13
N ARG A 114 4.99 0.05 9.71
CA ARG A 114 4.29 1.19 9.09
C ARG A 114 3.66 0.77 7.76
N LEU A 115 4.37 0.01 6.94
CA LEU A 115 3.85 -0.52 5.68
C LEU A 115 2.70 -1.51 5.91
N GLN A 116 2.83 -2.43 6.86
CA GLN A 116 1.75 -3.36 7.22
C GLN A 116 0.46 -2.64 7.62
N ARG A 117 0.56 -1.56 8.42
CA ARG A 117 -0.60 -0.74 8.76
C ARG A 117 -1.20 -0.02 7.55
N LEU A 118 -0.39 0.31 6.55
CA LEU A 118 -0.91 0.88 5.30
C LEU A 118 -1.71 -0.18 4.54
N PHE A 119 -1.16 -1.39 4.37
CA PHE A 119 -1.86 -2.49 3.73
C PHE A 119 -3.16 -2.86 4.44
N GLU A 120 -3.17 -2.88 5.77
CA GLU A 120 -4.39 -3.11 6.55
C GLU A 120 -5.46 -2.04 6.30
N ARG A 121 -5.06 -0.76 6.22
CA ARG A 121 -5.98 0.32 5.90
C ARG A 121 -6.53 0.22 4.48
N GLU A 122 -5.68 -0.13 3.53
CA GLU A 122 -6.11 -0.37 2.14
C GLU A 122 -7.08 -1.55 2.06
N PHE A 123 -6.83 -2.63 2.80
CA PHE A 123 -7.72 -3.79 2.87
C PHE A 123 -9.10 -3.42 3.43
N GLU A 124 -9.14 -2.71 4.56
CA GLU A 124 -10.39 -2.21 5.13
C GLU A 124 -11.13 -1.26 4.20
N GLN A 125 -10.39 -0.43 3.46
CA GLN A 125 -10.94 0.48 2.45
C GLN A 125 -11.53 -0.29 1.27
N ASP A 126 -10.83 -1.32 0.76
CA ASP A 126 -11.32 -2.15 -0.34
C ASP A 126 -12.62 -2.88 0.03
N LYS A 127 -12.75 -3.34 1.29
CA LYS A 127 -14.01 -3.94 1.78
C LYS A 127 -15.17 -2.95 1.79
N VAL A 128 -14.90 -1.73 2.23
CA VAL A 128 -15.89 -0.64 2.24
C VAL A 128 -16.32 -0.29 0.83
N LEU A 129 -15.37 -0.17 -0.09
CA LEU A 129 -15.64 0.11 -1.50
C LEU A 129 -16.47 -1.01 -2.14
N ALA A 130 -16.18 -2.27 -1.84
CA ALA A 130 -16.96 -3.40 -2.33
C ALA A 130 -18.42 -3.35 -1.86
N GLN A 131 -18.64 -3.13 -0.56
CA GLN A 131 -19.99 -3.01 0.01
C GLN A 131 -20.72 -1.77 -0.52
N TRP A 132 -20.04 -0.63 -0.60
CA TRP A 132 -20.60 0.62 -1.12
C TRP A 132 -20.98 0.51 -2.59
N THR A 133 -20.13 -0.14 -3.39
CA THR A 133 -20.42 -0.44 -4.80
C THR A 133 -21.70 -1.27 -4.91
N ALA A 134 -21.82 -2.36 -4.15
CA ALA A 134 -23.02 -3.20 -4.16
C ALA A 134 -24.29 -2.43 -3.75
N LEU A 135 -24.22 -1.60 -2.70
CA LEU A 135 -25.35 -0.78 -2.26
C LEU A 135 -25.81 0.23 -3.32
N THR A 136 -24.86 0.92 -3.94
CA THR A 136 -25.19 1.93 -4.95
C THR A 136 -25.74 1.31 -6.24
N GLU A 137 -25.28 0.12 -6.64
CA GLU A 137 -25.85 -0.62 -7.79
C GLU A 137 -27.29 -1.06 -7.53
N ALA A 138 -27.58 -1.47 -6.30
CA ALA A 138 -28.91 -1.94 -5.94
C ALA A 138 -29.94 -0.80 -5.79
N TYR A 139 -29.54 0.33 -5.22
CA TYR A 139 -30.48 1.36 -4.74
C TYR A 139 -30.43 2.69 -5.49
N THR A 140 -29.55 2.85 -6.49
CA THR A 140 -29.47 4.08 -7.29
C THR A 140 -29.71 3.81 -8.77
N PRO A 141 -30.42 4.70 -9.49
CA PRO A 141 -30.60 4.60 -10.94
C PRO A 141 -29.44 5.22 -11.73
N LEU A 142 -28.39 5.70 -11.06
CA LEU A 142 -27.27 6.39 -11.71
C LEU A 142 -26.41 5.38 -12.49
N THR A 143 -25.94 5.78 -13.66
CA THR A 143 -25.06 4.96 -14.52
C THR A 143 -23.88 5.77 -15.04
N GLY A 144 -22.85 5.08 -15.52
CA GLY A 144 -21.66 5.68 -16.12
C GLY A 144 -20.91 6.65 -15.19
N ASP A 145 -20.48 7.78 -15.76
CA ASP A 145 -19.66 8.80 -15.06
C ASP A 145 -20.35 9.39 -13.83
N SER A 146 -21.67 9.57 -13.89
CA SER A 146 -22.43 10.13 -12.77
C SER A 146 -22.40 9.21 -11.56
N LEU A 147 -22.49 7.89 -11.78
CA LEU A 147 -22.40 6.90 -10.71
C LEU A 147 -20.99 6.87 -10.09
N VAL A 148 -19.94 6.94 -10.92
CA VAL A 148 -18.55 6.98 -10.44
C VAL A 148 -18.32 8.22 -9.58
N LYS A 149 -18.74 9.39 -10.06
CA LYS A 149 -18.62 10.66 -9.33
C LYS A 149 -19.42 10.65 -8.04
N PHE A 150 -20.64 10.12 -8.07
CA PHE A 150 -21.49 9.98 -6.89
C PHE A 150 -20.82 9.11 -5.81
N ARG A 151 -20.33 7.93 -6.20
CA ARG A 151 -19.66 6.99 -5.29
C ARG A 151 -18.43 7.62 -4.64
N SER A 152 -17.59 8.29 -5.42
CA SER A 152 -16.37 8.92 -4.92
C SER A 152 -16.66 10.10 -4.00
N TYR A 153 -17.73 10.86 -4.25
CA TYR A 153 -18.04 12.05 -3.46
C TYR A 153 -18.73 11.70 -2.12
N TYR A 154 -19.66 10.75 -2.12
CA TYR A 154 -20.48 10.39 -0.95
C TYR A 154 -20.00 9.12 -0.23
N GLU A 155 -18.76 8.71 -0.48
CA GLU A 155 -18.21 7.49 0.11
C GLU A 155 -18.28 7.52 1.65
N PRO A 156 -18.95 6.56 2.29
CA PRO A 156 -19.07 6.53 3.74
C PRO A 156 -17.75 6.08 4.40
N SER A 157 -17.51 6.58 5.61
CA SER A 157 -16.35 6.10 6.38
C SER A 157 -16.51 4.63 6.78
N SER A 158 -15.40 3.88 6.74
CA SER A 158 -15.32 2.47 7.18
C SER A 158 -15.94 2.23 8.57
N LYS A 159 -15.71 3.16 9.51
CA LYS A 159 -16.23 3.07 10.87
C LYS A 159 -17.75 3.19 10.93
N TRP A 160 -18.34 4.04 10.09
CA TRP A 160 -19.77 4.22 10.02
C TRP A 160 -20.44 3.00 9.39
N LEU A 161 -19.90 2.53 8.26
CA LEU A 161 -20.47 1.40 7.51
C LEU A 161 -20.53 0.10 8.33
N ARG A 162 -19.51 -0.17 9.17
CA ARG A 162 -19.51 -1.32 10.09
C ARG A 162 -20.52 -1.23 11.23
N LYS A 163 -20.99 -0.02 11.56
CA LYS A 163 -21.89 0.21 12.69
C LYS A 163 -23.35 0.38 12.27
N ALA A 164 -23.56 0.92 11.07
CA ALA A 164 -24.87 1.20 10.52
C ALA A 164 -25.60 -0.11 10.18
N ASP A 165 -26.87 -0.19 10.55
CA ASP A 165 -27.72 -1.29 10.11
C ASP A 165 -27.99 -1.19 8.60
N HIS A 166 -28.47 -2.27 7.99
CA HIS A 166 -28.79 -2.30 6.55
C HIS A 166 -29.77 -1.20 6.16
N TYR A 167 -30.78 -0.94 6.99
CA TYR A 167 -31.75 0.14 6.73
C TYR A 167 -31.12 1.53 6.79
N ASP A 168 -30.22 1.76 7.75
CA ASP A 168 -29.49 3.04 7.86
C ASP A 168 -28.60 3.26 6.62
N GLN A 169 -28.01 2.19 6.09
CA GLN A 169 -27.21 2.22 4.88
C GLN A 169 -28.06 2.62 3.66
N ILE A 170 -29.25 2.04 3.51
CA ILE A 170 -30.17 2.41 2.42
C ILE A 170 -30.64 3.87 2.57
N ALA A 171 -31.03 4.27 3.77
CA ALA A 171 -31.48 5.64 4.05
C ALA A 171 -30.37 6.65 3.71
N TYR A 172 -29.12 6.34 4.06
CA TYR A 172 -27.96 7.15 3.69
C TYR A 172 -27.77 7.25 2.17
N VAL A 173 -27.90 6.14 1.44
CA VAL A 173 -27.83 6.15 -0.04
C VAL A 173 -28.89 7.07 -0.62
N GLN A 174 -30.15 6.93 -0.20
CA GLN A 174 -31.26 7.73 -0.73
C GLN A 174 -31.10 9.22 -0.42
N HIS A 175 -30.71 9.56 0.81
CA HIS A 175 -30.44 10.93 1.20
C HIS A 175 -29.27 11.53 0.40
N SER A 176 -28.20 10.76 0.22
CA SER A 176 -27.03 11.20 -0.55
C SER A 176 -27.37 11.36 -2.04
N LEU A 177 -28.19 10.46 -2.59
CA LEU A 177 -28.67 10.54 -3.97
C LEU A 177 -29.48 11.81 -4.21
N LYS A 178 -30.40 12.14 -3.30
CA LYS A 178 -31.17 13.40 -3.38
C LYS A 178 -30.23 14.60 -3.41
N ASN A 179 -29.30 14.68 -2.46
CA ASN A 179 -28.34 15.79 -2.39
C ASN A 179 -27.41 15.84 -3.62
N TYR A 180 -27.06 14.68 -4.18
CA TYR A 180 -26.28 14.60 -5.41
C TYR A 180 -27.06 15.20 -6.59
N LEU A 181 -28.33 14.80 -6.77
CA LEU A 181 -29.19 15.29 -7.85
C LEU A 181 -29.41 16.80 -7.78
N ASP A 182 -29.50 17.36 -6.57
CA ASP A 182 -29.63 18.80 -6.37
C ASP A 182 -28.33 19.57 -6.71
N SER A 183 -27.17 18.91 -6.68
CA SER A 183 -25.84 19.54 -6.80
C SER A 183 -24.95 18.94 -7.90
N VAL A 184 -25.54 18.28 -8.90
CA VAL A 184 -24.80 17.50 -9.92
C VAL A 184 -23.75 18.35 -10.63
N GLU A 185 -24.14 19.53 -11.11
CA GLU A 185 -23.27 20.39 -11.92
C GLU A 185 -22.02 20.82 -11.14
N ILE A 186 -22.19 21.25 -9.89
CA ILE A 186 -21.10 21.67 -9.00
C ILE A 186 -20.16 20.49 -8.73
N ILE A 187 -20.72 19.30 -8.45
CA ILE A 187 -19.93 18.10 -8.16
C ILE A 187 -19.13 17.67 -9.40
N HIS A 188 -19.74 17.69 -10.58
CA HIS A 188 -19.07 17.35 -11.83
C HIS A 188 -17.95 18.33 -12.15
N GLN A 189 -18.16 19.63 -11.96
CA GLN A 189 -17.13 20.64 -12.15
C GLN A 189 -15.96 20.44 -11.19
N ARG A 190 -16.22 20.18 -9.91
CA ARG A 190 -15.17 19.95 -8.89
C ARG A 190 -14.37 18.67 -9.13
N LEU A 191 -15.00 17.63 -9.64
CA LEU A 191 -14.36 16.34 -9.92
C LEU A 191 -13.75 16.27 -11.32
N SER A 192 -14.10 17.19 -12.22
CA SER A 192 -13.47 17.28 -13.53
C SER A 192 -12.01 17.73 -13.39
N LEU A 193 -11.12 17.03 -14.09
CA LEU A 193 -9.73 17.45 -14.20
C LEU A 193 -9.65 18.76 -14.99
N PRO A 194 -8.71 19.67 -14.66
CA PRO A 194 -8.53 20.89 -15.42
C PRO A 194 -8.25 20.54 -16.88
N LYS A 195 -9.06 21.09 -17.79
CA LYS A 195 -8.84 20.94 -19.23
C LYS A 195 -7.59 21.71 -19.60
N LEU A 196 -6.54 20.99 -20.00
CA LEU A 196 -5.38 21.63 -20.60
C LEU A 196 -5.80 22.15 -21.98
N GLU A 197 -5.93 23.47 -22.11
CA GLU A 197 -5.97 24.11 -23.41
C GLU A 197 -4.58 23.97 -24.01
N ILE A 198 -4.40 22.96 -24.87
CA ILE A 198 -3.22 22.88 -25.71
C ILE A 198 -3.33 24.07 -26.67
N LEU A 199 -2.62 25.15 -26.35
CA LEU A 199 -2.37 26.24 -27.29
C LEU A 199 -1.64 25.61 -28.48
N ASN A 200 -2.38 25.40 -29.58
CA ASN A 200 -1.76 25.06 -30.85
C ASN A 200 -0.79 26.20 -31.22
N PRO A 201 0.51 25.91 -31.43
CA PRO A 201 1.48 26.90 -31.87
C PRO A 201 1.20 27.38 -33.31
#